data_AF-A0A7X9AUJ3-F1
#
_entry.id   AF-A0A7X9AUJ3-F1
#
_cell.length_a   1.000
_cell.length_b   1.000
_cell.length_c   1.000
_cell.angle_alpha   90.00
_cell.angle_beta   90.00
_cell.angle_gamma   90.00
#
_symmetry.space_group_name_H-M   'P 1'
#
loop_
_entity.id
_entity.type
_entity.pdbx_description
1 polymer ?
#
loop_
_entity_poly.entity_id
_entity_poly.type
_entity_poly.pdbx_seq_one_letter_code
_entity_poly.pdbx_strand_id
1 'polypeptide(L)'
;MTARLWARAAGLPYRQIFGRGIAILWLLFGINYFFQLCLAWQGVKEANQAVAALEQRFNRPLTAQALGELYYNGEQPDPDFWQSIKTLYENSKPLPSELSALSVPHIEFPPEAMQQVRQRFQDIETNLTQQEQMFSGSIPPPTLSYKRGHLLTLLLSHLGPFRDFNRRSRWRVRLALEDGDVNAALAASERQTNANNALLRETTLIGAQVWRACTEIWLDSLEMLLESQALSDEQLNALTPRLKATEKQVPAMHERAIYSEAVMNLDFFEMFAITTETGNEDFDNSARWRDFRYFVPQLWWYAALDKANVARTFMVSDFSEMPDRSDIGRPLLLSNMLLPSNAAGKKFHGLTARLRAMQALITAEQHRRRHGDWPEKLENLPEDPFTGEPLRYHCGDCVLRVNVATWDEESSCWSVDAQQRTVSAVQVWSVGSDKLDDNGLQAPTQPDGHRPDDIRAILRLKPQKL
;
A
#
# COMPACT_ATOMS: atom_id res chain seq x y z
N MET A 1 5.33 -53.12 -20.01
CA MET A 1 4.66 -54.36 -19.54
C MET A 1 3.45 -54.60 -20.45
N THR A 2 3.36 -55.72 -21.16
CA THR A 2 2.31 -55.92 -22.20
C THR A 2 1.07 -56.61 -21.63
N ALA A 3 -0.12 -56.25 -22.14
CA ALA A 3 -1.42 -56.78 -21.70
C ALA A 3 -1.54 -58.33 -21.73
N ARG A 4 -0.71 -59.00 -22.55
CA ARG A 4 -0.61 -60.48 -22.60
C ARG A 4 0.09 -61.08 -21.38
N LEU A 5 1.02 -60.36 -20.74
CA LEU A 5 1.67 -60.79 -19.49
C LEU A 5 0.67 -60.80 -18.33
N TRP A 6 -0.17 -59.77 -18.22
CA TRP A 6 -1.24 -59.70 -17.22
C TRP A 6 -2.30 -60.79 -17.42
N ALA A 7 -2.69 -61.06 -18.67
CA ALA A 7 -3.62 -62.15 -18.99
C ALA A 7 -3.07 -63.53 -18.63
N ARG A 8 -1.77 -63.77 -18.89
CA ARG A 8 -1.09 -65.00 -18.45
C ARG A 8 -0.97 -65.11 -16.94
N ALA A 9 -0.64 -64.02 -16.24
CA ALA A 9 -0.50 -64.00 -14.78
C ALA A 9 -1.84 -64.25 -14.06
N ALA A 10 -2.95 -63.79 -14.65
CA ALA A 10 -4.29 -63.97 -14.08
C ALA A 10 -4.99 -65.28 -14.47
N GLY A 11 -4.39 -66.14 -15.32
CA GLY A 11 -4.99 -67.40 -15.77
C GLY A 11 -6.26 -67.24 -16.63
N LEU A 12 -6.53 -66.04 -17.16
CA LEU A 12 -7.74 -65.72 -17.91
C LEU A 12 -7.43 -65.50 -19.41
N PRO A 13 -8.34 -65.89 -20.33
CA PRO A 13 -8.17 -65.62 -21.75
C PRO A 13 -8.15 -64.10 -22.01
N TYR A 14 -7.22 -63.65 -22.85
CA TYR A 14 -7.00 -62.23 -23.17
C TYR A 14 -8.29 -61.46 -23.55
N ARG A 15 -9.23 -62.12 -24.24
CA ARG A 15 -10.51 -61.53 -24.65
C ARG A 15 -11.52 -61.32 -23.50
N GLN A 16 -11.33 -61.96 -22.34
CA GLN A 16 -12.10 -61.68 -21.13
C GLN A 16 -11.55 -60.46 -20.37
N ILE A 17 -10.23 -60.25 -20.38
CA ILE A 17 -9.58 -59.09 -19.74
C ILE A 17 -9.57 -57.84 -20.66
N PHE A 18 -9.59 -58.01 -21.98
CA PHE A 18 -9.62 -56.92 -22.96
C PHE A 18 -10.71 -57.19 -24.02
N GLY A 19 -11.95 -57.39 -23.55
CA GLY A 19 -13.11 -57.59 -24.41
C GLY A 19 -13.56 -56.32 -25.14
N ARG A 20 -14.58 -56.43 -26.01
CA ARG A 20 -15.14 -55.29 -26.77
C ARG A 20 -15.55 -54.11 -25.87
N GLY A 21 -16.15 -54.38 -24.71
CA GLY A 21 -16.53 -53.34 -23.74
C GLY A 21 -15.33 -52.55 -23.21
N ILE A 22 -14.21 -53.22 -22.94
CA ILE A 22 -12.98 -52.58 -22.46
C ILE A 22 -12.34 -51.76 -23.58
N ALA A 23 -12.35 -52.25 -24.83
CA ALA A 23 -11.92 -51.46 -25.98
C ALA A 23 -12.76 -50.19 -26.19
N ILE A 24 -14.09 -50.27 -26.00
CA ILE A 24 -14.98 -49.10 -26.06
C ILE A 24 -14.65 -48.11 -24.93
N LEU A 25 -14.41 -48.58 -23.71
CA LEU A 25 -14.00 -47.72 -22.59
C LEU A 25 -12.67 -47.01 -22.85
N TRP A 26 -11.66 -47.72 -23.39
CA TRP A 26 -10.40 -47.12 -23.80
C TRP A 26 -10.57 -46.09 -24.92
N LEU A 27 -11.47 -46.34 -25.88
CA LEU A 27 -11.79 -45.39 -26.95
C LEU A 27 -12.45 -44.13 -26.37
N LEU A 28 -13.46 -44.27 -25.50
CA LEU A 28 -14.12 -43.14 -24.84
C LEU A 28 -13.13 -42.35 -23.98
N PHE A 29 -12.27 -43.03 -23.24
CA PHE A 29 -11.19 -42.39 -22.46
C PHE A 29 -10.23 -41.62 -23.37
N GLY A 30 -9.81 -42.21 -24.48
CA GLY A 30 -8.94 -41.55 -25.47
C GLY A 30 -9.58 -40.33 -26.12
N ILE A 31 -10.87 -40.40 -26.50
CA ILE A 31 -11.62 -39.27 -27.05
C ILE A 31 -11.75 -38.15 -26.02
N ASN A 32 -12.14 -38.48 -24.78
CA ASN A 32 -12.23 -37.49 -23.70
C ASN A 32 -10.86 -36.85 -23.43
N TYR A 33 -9.79 -37.64 -23.35
CA TYR A 33 -8.44 -37.12 -23.16
C TYR A 33 -8.01 -36.18 -24.30
N PHE A 34 -8.27 -36.53 -25.56
CA PHE A 34 -7.97 -35.68 -26.71
C PHE A 34 -8.77 -34.37 -26.67
N PHE A 35 -10.06 -34.43 -26.33
CA PHE A 35 -10.88 -33.24 -26.15
C PHE A 35 -10.32 -32.31 -25.06
N GLN A 36 -9.90 -32.88 -23.92
CA GLN A 36 -9.29 -32.10 -22.83
C GLN A 36 -7.94 -31.50 -23.22
N LEU A 37 -7.13 -32.17 -24.05
CA LEU A 37 -5.92 -31.59 -24.63
C LEU A 37 -6.23 -30.40 -25.55
N CYS A 38 -7.29 -30.49 -26.36
CA CYS A 38 -7.73 -29.38 -27.20
C CYS A 38 -8.16 -28.18 -26.36
N LEU A 39 -8.93 -28.41 -25.28
CA LEU A 39 -9.30 -27.35 -24.33
C LEU A 39 -8.07 -26.72 -23.68
N ALA A 40 -7.13 -27.54 -23.22
CA ALA A 40 -5.88 -27.07 -22.62
C ALA A 40 -5.06 -26.20 -23.59
N TRP A 41 -4.96 -26.63 -24.86
CA TRP A 41 -4.29 -25.85 -25.89
C TRP A 41 -4.99 -24.52 -26.18
N GLN A 42 -6.32 -24.53 -26.28
CA GLN A 42 -7.11 -23.30 -26.45
C GLN A 42 -6.94 -22.36 -25.26
N GLY A 43 -6.99 -22.88 -24.02
CA GLY A 43 -6.78 -22.10 -22.81
C GLY A 43 -5.40 -21.42 -22.78
N VAL A 44 -4.34 -22.13 -23.17
CA VAL A 44 -2.98 -21.55 -23.27
C VAL A 44 -2.94 -20.43 -24.32
N LYS A 45 -3.60 -20.62 -25.47
CA LYS A 45 -3.69 -19.59 -26.50
C LYS A 45 -4.40 -18.34 -25.98
N GLU A 46 -5.53 -18.51 -25.30
CA GLU A 46 -6.29 -17.41 -24.69
C GLU A 46 -5.48 -16.68 -23.60
N ALA A 47 -4.75 -17.42 -22.76
CA ALA A 47 -3.88 -16.86 -21.73
C ALA A 47 -2.76 -16.01 -22.35
N ASN A 48 -2.08 -16.53 -23.36
CA ASN A 48 -1.01 -15.80 -24.05
C ASN A 48 -1.53 -14.54 -24.75
N GLN A 49 -2.73 -14.58 -25.33
CA GLN A 49 -3.37 -13.40 -25.93
C GLN A 49 -3.70 -12.34 -24.87
N ALA A 50 -4.24 -12.74 -23.72
CA ALA A 50 -4.55 -11.82 -22.62
C ALA A 50 -3.29 -11.18 -22.04
N VAL A 51 -2.22 -11.96 -21.84
CA VAL A 51 -0.91 -11.46 -21.39
C VAL A 51 -0.32 -10.49 -22.41
N ALA A 52 -0.35 -10.83 -23.71
CA ALA A 52 0.16 -9.94 -24.75
C ALA A 52 -0.63 -8.62 -24.84
N ALA A 53 -1.96 -8.64 -24.66
CA ALA A 53 -2.77 -7.43 -24.60
C ALA A 53 -2.38 -6.54 -23.40
N LEU A 54 -2.08 -7.16 -22.25
CA LEU A 54 -1.63 -6.45 -21.06
C LEU A 54 -0.21 -5.88 -21.21
N GLU A 55 0.71 -6.62 -21.86
CA GLU A 55 2.04 -6.11 -22.24
C GLU A 55 1.94 -4.89 -23.16
N GLN A 56 1.00 -4.91 -24.11
CA GLN A 56 0.72 -3.76 -24.97
C GLN A 56 0.18 -2.56 -24.19
N ARG A 57 -0.72 -2.78 -23.22
CA ARG A 57 -1.23 -1.70 -22.34
C ARG A 57 -0.08 -0.99 -21.62
N PHE A 58 0.82 -1.75 -21.01
CA PHE A 58 1.94 -1.19 -20.25
C PHE A 58 3.12 -0.75 -21.12
N ASN A 59 3.11 -1.10 -22.41
CA ASN A 59 4.25 -0.96 -23.30
C ASN A 59 5.55 -1.54 -22.68
N ARG A 60 5.43 -2.69 -22.00
CA ARG A 60 6.52 -3.32 -21.26
C ARG A 60 6.28 -4.84 -21.12
N PRO A 61 7.33 -5.68 -21.23
CA PRO A 61 7.18 -7.12 -21.01
C PRO A 61 6.77 -7.45 -19.57
N LEU A 62 5.87 -8.42 -19.39
CA LEU A 62 5.41 -8.84 -18.06
C LEU A 62 6.35 -9.89 -17.45
N THR A 63 7.58 -9.46 -17.13
CA THR A 63 8.63 -10.35 -16.62
C THR A 63 9.32 -9.82 -15.36
N ALA A 64 9.87 -10.72 -14.55
CA ALA A 64 10.70 -10.37 -13.38
C ALA A 64 11.84 -9.42 -13.74
N GLN A 65 12.53 -9.65 -14.85
CA GLN A 65 13.63 -8.79 -15.31
C GLN A 65 13.13 -7.38 -15.61
N ALA A 66 12.06 -7.23 -16.39
CA ALA A 66 11.51 -5.93 -16.74
C ALA A 66 10.98 -5.15 -15.52
N LEU A 67 10.50 -5.85 -14.49
CA LEU A 67 10.15 -5.26 -13.19
C LEU A 67 11.38 -4.80 -12.41
N GLY A 68 12.46 -5.59 -12.39
CA GLY A 68 13.73 -5.18 -11.79
C GLY A 68 14.34 -3.96 -12.48
N GLU A 69 14.33 -3.93 -13.81
CA GLU A 69 14.77 -2.76 -14.59
C GLU A 69 13.93 -1.51 -14.28
N LEU A 70 12.61 -1.66 -14.08
CA LEU A 70 11.75 -0.57 -13.63
C LEU A 70 12.12 -0.06 -12.23
N TYR A 71 12.40 -0.98 -11.30
CA TYR A 71 12.69 -0.65 -9.91
C TYR A 71 14.04 0.06 -9.74
N TYR A 72 15.10 -0.51 -10.32
CA TYR A 72 16.44 0.06 -10.20
C TYR A 72 16.61 1.30 -11.06
N ASN A 73 15.98 1.37 -12.24
CA ASN A 73 16.03 2.52 -13.14
C ASN A 73 17.46 3.08 -13.37
N GLY A 74 18.46 2.19 -13.44
CA GLY A 74 19.87 2.55 -13.60
C GLY A 74 20.62 2.89 -12.31
N GLU A 75 19.95 3.04 -11.18
CA GLU A 75 20.58 3.19 -9.86
C GLU A 75 21.23 1.89 -9.41
N GLN A 76 22.38 2.00 -8.73
CA GLN A 76 23.08 0.87 -8.15
C GLN A 76 22.66 0.65 -6.71
N PRO A 77 22.39 -0.60 -6.28
CA PRO A 77 22.06 -0.87 -4.89
C PRO A 77 23.28 -0.68 -3.99
N ASP A 78 23.02 -0.34 -2.72
CA ASP A 78 24.05 -0.17 -1.70
C ASP A 78 23.71 -1.02 -0.46
N PRO A 79 24.23 -2.25 -0.38
CA PRO A 79 23.99 -3.14 0.76
C PRO A 79 24.48 -2.56 2.10
N ASP A 80 25.59 -1.81 2.10
CA ASP A 80 26.22 -1.28 3.31
C ASP A 80 25.39 -0.16 3.93
N PHE A 81 24.77 0.67 3.08
CA PHE A 81 23.77 1.65 3.50
C PHE A 81 22.62 0.96 4.25
N TRP A 82 22.02 -0.07 3.65
CA TRP A 82 20.86 -0.75 4.23
C TRP A 82 21.20 -1.57 5.47
N GLN A 83 22.42 -2.13 5.52
CA GLN A 83 22.91 -2.80 6.73
C GLN A 83 23.10 -1.81 7.88
N SER A 84 23.63 -0.61 7.58
CA SER A 84 23.79 0.47 8.56
C SER A 84 22.42 0.96 9.07
N ILE A 85 21.44 1.14 8.18
CA ILE A 85 20.05 1.47 8.57
C ILE A 85 19.42 0.38 9.42
N LYS A 86 19.62 -0.89 9.08
CA LYS A 86 19.13 -2.01 9.87
C LYS A 86 19.72 -1.99 11.29
N THR A 87 21.03 -1.81 11.42
CA THR A 87 21.68 -1.71 12.74
C THR A 87 21.18 -0.51 13.55
N LEU A 88 21.05 0.67 12.93
CA LEU A 88 20.49 1.85 13.58
C LEU A 88 19.04 1.62 14.03
N TYR A 89 18.25 0.96 13.20
CA TYR A 89 16.87 0.61 13.48
C TYR A 89 16.75 -0.37 14.67
N GLU A 90 17.57 -1.43 14.68
CA GLU A 90 17.59 -2.43 15.77
C GLU A 90 18.08 -1.83 17.10
N ASN A 91 19.08 -0.93 17.05
CA ASN A 91 19.59 -0.23 18.23
C ASN A 91 18.62 0.86 18.73
N SER A 92 17.81 1.41 17.83
CA SER A 92 16.77 2.37 18.16
C SER A 92 15.46 1.63 18.43
N LYS A 93 15.43 0.83 19.52
CA LYS A 93 14.23 0.07 19.92
C LYS A 93 12.95 0.90 19.74
N PRO A 94 11.83 0.29 19.29
CA PRO A 94 10.54 0.99 19.20
C PRO A 94 10.18 1.66 20.53
N LEU A 95 9.19 2.56 20.50
CA LEU A 95 8.57 3.02 21.74
C LEU A 95 8.25 1.77 22.58
N PRO A 96 8.70 1.71 23.85
CA PRO A 96 8.32 0.64 24.77
C PRO A 96 6.80 0.39 24.70
N SER A 97 6.35 -0.84 24.97
CA SER A 97 4.91 -1.16 24.92
C SER A 97 4.08 -0.16 25.71
N GLU A 98 4.64 0.32 26.82
CA GLU A 98 4.10 1.34 27.72
C GLU A 98 3.81 2.68 27.02
N LEU A 99 4.57 3.03 25.98
CA LEU A 99 4.45 4.26 25.19
C LEU A 99 3.91 4.02 23.79
N SER A 100 3.59 2.78 23.42
CA SER A 100 3.18 2.42 22.05
C SER A 100 1.88 3.09 21.63
N ALA A 101 0.93 3.24 22.57
CA ALA A 101 -0.33 3.95 22.39
C ALA A 101 -0.12 5.44 22.08
N LEU A 102 1.02 6.01 22.47
CA LEU A 102 1.35 7.41 22.25
C LEU A 102 1.74 7.73 20.79
N SER A 103 1.83 6.73 19.92
CA SER A 103 2.20 6.90 18.51
C SER A 103 1.06 7.45 17.61
N VAL A 104 -0.13 7.68 18.17
CA VAL A 104 -1.30 8.20 17.41
C VAL A 104 -1.12 9.71 17.13
N PRO A 105 -1.45 10.19 15.92
CA PRO A 105 -1.41 11.62 15.61
C PRO A 105 -2.36 12.45 16.50
N HIS A 106 -1.98 13.71 16.71
CA HIS A 106 -2.77 14.72 17.44
C HIS A 106 -3.26 14.27 18.83
N ILE A 107 -2.49 13.42 19.52
CA ILE A 107 -2.76 13.11 20.91
C ILE A 107 -2.53 14.35 21.78
N GLU A 108 -3.45 14.61 22.70
CA GLU A 108 -3.23 15.49 23.86
C GLU A 108 -2.48 14.71 24.94
N PHE A 109 -1.32 15.24 25.35
CA PHE A 109 -0.42 14.60 26.30
C PHE A 109 -0.51 15.28 27.65
N PRO A 110 -0.70 14.52 28.74
CA PRO A 110 -0.33 14.98 30.07
C PRO A 110 1.17 15.34 30.12
N PRO A 111 1.59 16.31 30.94
CA PRO A 111 2.99 16.72 31.07
C PRO A 111 3.94 15.54 31.35
N GLU A 112 3.49 14.56 32.15
CA GLU A 112 4.26 13.38 32.51
C GLU A 112 4.53 12.48 31.28
N ALA A 113 3.51 12.31 30.42
CA ALA A 113 3.65 11.55 29.18
C ALA A 113 4.64 12.24 28.23
N MET A 114 4.54 13.56 28.11
CA MET A 114 5.44 14.34 27.26
C MET A 114 6.89 14.28 27.75
N GLN A 115 7.11 14.31 29.07
CA GLN A 115 8.43 14.15 29.66
C GLN A 115 9.05 12.78 29.34
N GLN A 116 8.26 11.69 29.42
CA GLN A 116 8.72 10.35 29.05
C GLN A 116 9.10 10.25 27.57
N VAL A 117 8.32 10.88 26.68
CA VAL A 117 8.65 10.95 25.25
C VAL A 117 9.95 11.73 25.03
N ARG A 118 10.13 12.88 25.67
CA ARG A 118 11.35 13.69 25.56
C ARG A 118 12.58 12.95 26.06
N GLN A 119 12.50 12.31 27.23
CA GLN A 119 13.58 11.48 27.76
C GLN A 119 13.94 10.36 26.77
N ARG A 120 12.93 9.71 26.19
CA ARG A 120 13.17 8.64 25.22
C ARG A 120 13.90 9.15 23.98
N PHE A 121 13.52 10.30 23.43
CA PHE A 121 14.20 10.89 22.29
C PHE A 121 15.65 11.26 22.61
N GLN A 122 15.91 11.77 23.83
CA GLN A 122 17.26 12.03 24.31
C GLN A 122 18.10 10.75 24.40
N ASP A 123 17.55 9.64 24.90
CA ASP A 123 18.25 8.36 25.05
C ASP A 123 18.72 7.77 23.70
N ILE A 124 18.05 8.12 22.60
CA ILE A 124 18.36 7.60 21.25
C ILE A 124 18.87 8.68 20.29
N GLU A 125 19.16 9.88 20.78
CA GLU A 125 19.47 11.07 19.97
C GLU A 125 20.61 10.82 18.97
N THR A 126 21.68 10.15 19.41
CA THR A 126 22.83 9.82 18.57
C THR A 126 22.43 8.97 17.36
N ASN A 127 21.65 7.90 17.59
CA ASN A 127 21.21 7.01 16.52
C ASN A 127 20.20 7.70 15.59
N LEU A 128 19.29 8.51 16.16
CA LEU A 128 18.35 9.30 15.38
C LEU A 128 19.06 10.30 14.48
N THR A 129 20.04 11.03 15.01
CA THR A 129 20.81 12.01 14.24
C THR A 129 21.54 11.34 13.08
N GLN A 130 22.16 10.18 13.32
CA GLN A 130 22.83 9.42 12.25
C GLN A 130 21.83 8.94 11.19
N GLN A 131 20.67 8.43 11.61
CA GLN A 131 19.61 8.02 10.68
C GLN A 131 19.09 9.22 9.86
N GLU A 132 18.87 10.36 10.50
CA GLU A 132 18.43 11.60 9.85
C GLU A 132 19.45 12.10 8.83
N GLN A 133 20.75 12.01 9.11
CA GLN A 133 21.81 12.35 8.16
C GLN A 133 21.76 11.43 6.92
N MET A 134 21.63 10.12 7.12
CA MET A 134 21.53 9.15 6.02
C MET A 134 20.29 9.40 5.15
N PHE A 135 19.15 9.71 5.78
CA PHE A 135 17.88 9.98 5.08
C PHE A 135 17.78 11.40 4.50
N SER A 136 18.70 12.30 4.83
CA SER A 136 18.79 13.65 4.23
C SER A 136 19.52 13.64 2.89
N GLY A 137 20.37 12.63 2.65
CA GLY A 137 21.11 12.47 1.40
C GLY A 137 20.33 11.70 0.33
N SER A 138 21.08 11.21 -0.67
CA SER A 138 20.55 10.26 -1.65
C SER A 138 20.36 8.89 -0.99
N ILE A 139 19.15 8.34 -1.07
CA ILE A 139 18.82 7.02 -0.53
C ILE A 139 18.91 5.99 -1.68
N PRO A 140 19.91 5.09 -1.67
CA PRO A 140 20.11 4.09 -2.73
C PRO A 140 19.08 2.94 -2.62
N PRO A 141 18.79 2.21 -3.72
CA PRO A 141 17.89 1.08 -3.65
C PRO A 141 18.52 -0.08 -2.86
N PRO A 142 17.72 -0.91 -2.15
CA PRO A 142 18.19 -2.16 -1.58
C PRO A 142 18.48 -3.20 -2.67
N THR A 143 19.28 -4.20 -2.32
CA THR A 143 19.50 -5.36 -3.19
C THR A 143 18.28 -6.29 -3.13
N LEU A 144 17.48 -6.26 -4.20
CA LEU A 144 16.30 -7.10 -4.42
C LEU A 144 16.57 -8.13 -5.53
N SER A 145 16.10 -9.36 -5.32
CA SER A 145 16.30 -10.48 -6.24
C SER A 145 15.10 -10.67 -7.17
N TYR A 146 15.11 -9.99 -8.32
CA TYR A 146 14.10 -10.16 -9.38
C TYR A 146 14.37 -11.39 -10.24
N LYS A 147 13.99 -12.57 -9.74
CA LYS A 147 14.12 -13.86 -10.44
C LYS A 147 12.75 -14.40 -10.83
N ARG A 148 12.67 -14.99 -12.03
CA ARG A 148 11.46 -15.67 -12.53
C ARG A 148 11.05 -16.79 -11.58
N GLY A 149 9.79 -16.82 -11.19
CA GLY A 149 9.20 -17.80 -10.27
C GLY A 149 9.51 -17.52 -8.79
N HIS A 150 10.03 -16.33 -8.44
CA HIS A 150 10.40 -15.96 -7.06
C HIS A 150 9.85 -14.60 -6.61
N LEU A 151 9.04 -13.93 -7.44
CA LEU A 151 8.61 -12.56 -7.13
C LEU A 151 7.70 -12.47 -5.89
N LEU A 152 6.86 -13.48 -5.62
CA LEU A 152 6.03 -13.48 -4.41
C LEU A 152 6.82 -13.67 -3.11
N THR A 153 8.05 -14.20 -3.21
CA THR A 153 8.95 -14.38 -2.05
C THR A 153 9.89 -13.18 -1.84
N LEU A 154 9.68 -12.09 -2.57
CA LEU A 154 10.52 -10.91 -2.48
C LEU A 154 10.39 -10.25 -1.10
N LEU A 155 11.49 -10.19 -0.37
CA LEU A 155 11.54 -9.54 0.94
C LEU A 155 11.77 -8.04 0.79
N LEU A 156 10.83 -7.24 1.30
CA LEU A 156 10.85 -5.77 1.25
C LEU A 156 11.22 -5.17 2.62
N SER A 157 12.33 -5.64 3.20
CA SER A 157 12.73 -5.29 4.58
C SER A 157 13.05 -3.80 4.77
N HIS A 158 13.38 -3.09 3.70
CA HIS A 158 13.67 -1.65 3.70
C HIS A 158 12.45 -0.76 3.96
N LEU A 159 11.23 -1.27 3.74
CA LEU A 159 10.00 -0.48 3.89
C LEU A 159 9.70 -0.12 5.35
N GLY A 160 10.04 -0.99 6.30
CA GLY A 160 9.87 -0.75 7.73
C GLY A 160 10.60 0.51 8.21
N PRO A 161 11.93 0.61 7.98
CA PRO A 161 12.72 1.80 8.29
C PRO A 161 12.14 3.12 7.77
N PHE A 162 11.56 3.18 6.56
CA PHE A 162 10.94 4.40 6.05
C PHE A 162 9.73 4.86 6.86
N ARG A 163 8.87 3.91 7.24
CA ARG A 163 7.66 4.20 8.03
C ARG A 163 8.04 4.69 9.42
N ASP A 164 9.03 4.05 10.04
CA ASP A 164 9.46 4.42 11.38
C ASP A 164 10.26 5.72 11.40
N PHE A 165 11.05 5.99 10.36
CA PHE A 165 11.66 7.30 10.14
C PHE A 165 10.58 8.40 10.09
N ASN A 166 9.57 8.25 9.23
CA ASN A 166 8.51 9.26 9.10
C ASN A 166 7.76 9.53 10.41
N ARG A 167 7.47 8.48 11.20
CA ARG A 167 6.86 8.61 12.53
C ARG A 167 7.74 9.38 13.49
N ARG A 168 9.05 9.11 13.51
CA ARG A 168 10.03 9.81 14.36
C ARG A 168 10.25 11.25 13.91
N SER A 169 10.27 11.52 12.61
CA SER A 169 10.33 12.88 12.08
C SER A 169 9.08 13.69 12.44
N ARG A 170 7.88 13.10 12.42
CA ARG A 170 6.66 13.78 12.90
C ARG A 170 6.81 14.19 14.37
N TRP A 171 7.40 13.33 15.19
CA TRP A 171 7.74 13.68 16.57
C TRP A 171 8.77 14.80 16.68
N ARG A 172 9.80 14.83 15.84
CA ARG A 172 10.74 15.96 15.76
C ARG A 172 10.04 17.26 15.44
N VAL A 173 9.10 17.26 14.49
CA VAL A 173 8.26 18.43 14.16
C VAL A 173 7.54 18.93 15.41
N ARG A 174 6.84 18.03 16.11
CA ARG A 174 6.10 18.38 17.32
C ARG A 174 7.00 18.97 18.41
N LEU A 175 8.07 18.27 18.78
CA LEU A 175 8.97 18.70 19.85
C LEU A 175 9.62 20.05 19.53
N ALA A 176 10.03 20.26 18.28
CA ALA A 176 10.60 21.54 17.84
C ALA A 176 9.56 22.68 17.91
N LEU A 177 8.30 22.44 17.56
CA LEU A 177 7.24 23.44 17.70
C LEU A 177 6.94 23.78 19.16
N GLU A 178 6.93 22.80 20.06
CA GLU A 178 6.80 23.02 21.51
C GLU A 178 7.95 23.86 22.08
N ASP A 179 9.16 23.67 21.54
CA ASP A 179 10.34 24.45 21.93
C ASP A 179 10.42 25.83 21.24
N GLY A 180 9.45 26.15 20.35
CA GLY A 180 9.39 27.40 19.59
C GLY A 180 10.34 27.46 18.39
N ASP A 181 11.00 26.36 18.02
CA ASP A 181 11.92 26.26 16.88
C ASP A 181 11.19 25.79 15.61
N VAL A 182 10.54 26.75 14.96
CA VAL A 182 9.82 26.54 13.69
C VAL A 182 10.73 26.06 12.57
N ASN A 183 11.99 26.49 12.57
CA ASN A 183 12.94 26.13 11.50
C ASN A 183 13.38 24.67 11.63
N ALA A 184 13.64 24.19 12.85
CA ALA A 184 13.91 22.78 13.09
C ALA A 184 12.68 21.91 12.75
N ALA A 185 11.48 22.38 13.08
CA ALA A 185 10.24 21.71 12.72
C ALA A 185 10.06 21.60 11.19
N LEU A 186 10.27 22.71 10.45
CA LEU A 186 10.22 22.69 9.00
C LEU A 186 11.29 21.77 8.40
N ALA A 187 12.52 21.83 8.89
CA ALA A 187 13.61 20.96 8.42
C ALA A 187 13.31 19.47 8.63
N ALA A 188 12.66 19.09 9.74
CA ALA A 188 12.22 17.72 9.97
C ALA A 188 11.12 17.28 8.98
N SER A 189 10.18 18.17 8.65
CA SER A 189 9.16 17.92 7.62
C SER A 189 9.76 17.80 6.21
N GLU A 190 10.80 18.57 5.91
CA GLU A 190 11.53 18.46 4.64
C GLU A 190 12.27 17.12 4.51
N ARG A 191 12.86 16.62 5.60
CA ARG A 191 13.47 15.28 5.63
C ARG A 191 12.46 14.18 5.37
N GLN A 192 11.22 14.28 5.89
CA GLN A 192 10.13 13.35 5.54
C GLN A 192 9.86 13.35 4.03
N THR A 193 9.78 14.54 3.42
CA THR A 193 9.56 14.68 1.99
C THR A 193 10.67 14.00 1.19
N ASN A 194 11.94 14.19 1.56
CA ASN A 194 13.07 13.52 0.90
C ASN A 194 12.98 12.00 1.00
N ALA A 195 12.69 11.46 2.20
CA ALA A 195 12.50 10.04 2.40
C ALA A 195 11.33 9.48 1.58
N ASN A 196 10.21 10.21 1.51
CA ASN A 196 9.04 9.82 0.75
C ASN A 196 9.32 9.85 -0.76
N ASN A 197 10.14 10.80 -1.24
CA ASN A 197 10.57 10.84 -2.63
C ASN A 197 11.44 9.63 -3.00
N ALA A 198 12.27 9.11 -2.09
CA ALA A 198 13.01 7.88 -2.37
C ALA A 198 12.07 6.67 -2.58
N LEU A 199 10.97 6.60 -1.82
CA LEU A 199 9.92 5.59 -2.02
C LEU A 199 9.17 5.75 -3.35
N LEU A 200 9.31 6.87 -4.06
CA LEU A 200 8.77 6.99 -5.41
C LEU A 200 9.42 6.03 -6.39
N ARG A 201 10.49 5.29 -6.06
CA ARG A 201 11.00 4.19 -6.92
C ARG A 201 10.23 2.89 -6.77
N GLU A 202 9.51 2.72 -5.66
CA GLU A 202 8.81 1.47 -5.35
C GLU A 202 7.81 1.10 -6.46
N THR A 203 7.75 -0.19 -6.75
CA THR A 203 6.89 -0.73 -7.82
C THR A 203 5.77 -1.59 -7.25
N THR A 204 5.97 -2.28 -6.13
CA THR A 204 4.97 -3.18 -5.55
C THR A 204 3.79 -2.42 -4.94
N LEU A 205 2.61 -3.04 -4.85
CA LEU A 205 1.48 -2.43 -4.13
C LEU A 205 1.82 -2.16 -2.66
N ILE A 206 2.56 -3.06 -2.01
CA ILE A 206 3.01 -2.88 -0.62
C ILE A 206 3.89 -1.63 -0.51
N GLY A 207 4.88 -1.48 -1.39
CA GLY A 207 5.75 -0.30 -1.44
C GLY A 207 4.98 0.99 -1.68
N ALA A 208 4.03 0.98 -2.64
CA ALA A 208 3.16 2.12 -2.91
C ALA A 208 2.25 2.49 -1.72
N GLN A 209 1.75 1.50 -0.98
CA GLN A 209 0.98 1.74 0.25
C GLN A 209 1.84 2.30 1.38
N VAL A 210 3.12 1.91 1.47
CA VAL A 210 4.08 2.49 2.43
C VAL A 210 4.39 3.94 2.06
N TRP A 211 4.65 4.24 0.77
CA TRP A 211 4.78 5.62 0.29
C TRP A 211 3.58 6.48 0.66
N ARG A 212 2.36 5.98 0.39
CA ARG A 212 1.10 6.64 0.74
C ARG A 212 1.03 6.92 2.25
N ALA A 213 1.26 5.91 3.08
CA ALA A 213 1.21 6.05 4.53
C ALA A 213 2.27 7.03 5.06
N CYS A 214 3.47 7.06 4.49
CA CYS A 214 4.49 8.02 4.87
C CYS A 214 4.12 9.45 4.44
N THR A 215 3.46 9.60 3.29
CA THR A 215 2.94 10.89 2.82
C THR A 215 1.82 11.41 3.72
N GLU A 216 0.93 10.54 4.20
CA GLU A 216 -0.09 10.88 5.20
C GLU A 216 0.54 11.39 6.51
N ILE A 217 1.61 10.73 6.99
CA ILE A 217 2.35 11.17 8.20
C ILE A 217 3.02 12.53 7.98
N TRP A 218 3.51 12.79 6.77
CA TRP A 218 4.03 14.11 6.40
C TRP A 218 2.91 15.17 6.37
N LEU A 219 1.71 14.84 5.89
CA LEU A 219 0.55 15.75 5.92
C LEU A 219 0.13 16.08 7.35
N ASP A 220 0.13 15.11 8.28
CA ASP A 220 -0.09 15.39 9.72
C ASP A 220 0.96 16.41 10.26
N SER A 221 2.20 16.33 9.75
CA SER A 221 3.28 17.23 10.16
C SER A 221 3.08 18.64 9.60
N LEU A 222 2.54 18.76 8.39
CA LEU A 222 2.14 20.05 7.82
C LEU A 222 0.95 20.66 8.57
N GLU A 223 -0.02 19.86 9.00
CA GLU A 223 -1.12 20.35 9.85
C GLU A 223 -0.57 20.99 11.13
N MET A 224 0.36 20.32 11.83
CA MET A 224 1.00 20.91 13.02
C MET A 224 1.76 22.21 12.72
N LEU A 225 2.48 22.27 11.61
CA LEU A 225 3.20 23.49 11.18
C LEU A 225 2.24 24.65 10.89
N LEU A 226 1.12 24.37 10.21
CA LEU A 226 0.10 25.40 9.91
C LEU A 226 -0.62 25.85 11.19
N GLU A 227 -0.97 24.92 12.08
CA GLU A 227 -1.60 25.21 13.37
C GLU A 227 -0.72 26.06 14.29
N SER A 228 0.61 25.93 14.20
CA SER A 228 1.53 26.79 14.95
C SER A 228 1.44 28.27 14.57
N GLN A 229 0.90 28.58 13.38
CA GLN A 229 0.83 29.92 12.78
C GLN A 229 2.18 30.65 12.70
N ALA A 230 3.29 29.93 12.86
CA ALA A 230 4.62 30.51 13.03
C ALA A 230 5.47 30.52 11.75
N LEU A 231 4.97 29.92 10.66
CA LEU A 231 5.61 29.95 9.35
C LEU A 231 5.64 31.36 8.76
N SER A 232 6.77 31.75 8.15
CA SER A 232 6.84 32.96 7.33
C SER A 232 6.00 32.83 6.05
N ASP A 233 5.69 33.96 5.39
CA ASP A 233 4.98 33.93 4.11
C ASP A 233 5.75 33.17 3.03
N GLU A 234 7.07 33.30 3.02
CA GLU A 234 7.94 32.55 2.10
C GLU A 234 7.84 31.03 2.33
N GLN A 235 7.93 30.61 3.60
CA GLN A 235 7.82 29.20 3.97
C GLN A 235 6.44 28.63 3.62
N LEU A 236 5.36 29.37 3.93
CA LEU A 236 3.99 28.98 3.61
C LEU A 236 3.78 28.86 2.09
N ASN A 237 4.28 29.83 1.32
CA ASN A 237 4.16 29.82 -0.14
C ASN A 237 4.95 28.66 -0.79
N ALA A 238 6.04 28.20 -0.17
CA ALA A 238 6.83 27.07 -0.65
C ALA A 238 6.10 25.71 -0.50
N LEU A 239 5.11 25.59 0.41
CA LEU A 239 4.40 24.33 0.64
C LEU A 239 3.44 23.95 -0.50
N THR A 240 2.77 24.92 -1.11
CA THR A 240 1.75 24.65 -2.15
C THR A 240 2.35 23.96 -3.40
N PRO A 241 3.46 24.44 -4.00
CA PRO A 241 4.10 23.75 -5.12
C PRO A 241 4.54 22.33 -4.76
N ARG A 242 5.00 22.09 -3.52
CA ARG A 242 5.40 20.75 -3.05
C ARG A 242 4.21 19.80 -2.99
N LEU A 243 3.09 20.22 -2.43
CA LEU A 243 1.84 19.43 -2.39
C LEU A 243 1.36 19.06 -3.81
N LYS A 244 1.38 20.03 -4.74
CA LYS A 244 1.03 19.79 -6.15
C LYS A 244 1.98 18.82 -6.84
N ALA A 245 3.28 18.94 -6.56
CA ALA A 245 4.28 18.02 -7.10
C ALA A 245 4.05 16.58 -6.61
N THR A 246 3.74 16.41 -5.31
CA THR A 246 3.40 15.10 -4.72
C THR A 246 2.10 14.53 -5.27
N GLU A 247 1.05 15.35 -5.40
CA GLU A 247 -0.24 14.94 -6.00
C GLU A 247 -0.04 14.39 -7.42
N LYS A 248 0.80 15.06 -8.23
CA LYS A 248 1.13 14.61 -9.59
C LYS A 248 1.79 13.23 -9.64
N GLN A 249 2.43 12.78 -8.55
CA GLN A 249 3.03 11.44 -8.48
C GLN A 249 2.01 10.33 -8.20
N VAL A 250 0.83 10.65 -7.65
CA VAL A 250 -0.16 9.65 -7.25
C VAL A 250 -0.55 8.72 -8.41
N PRO A 251 -0.93 9.22 -9.61
CA PRO A 251 -1.30 8.33 -10.73
C PRO A 251 -0.13 7.47 -11.22
N ALA A 252 1.09 8.03 -11.27
CA ALA A 252 2.28 7.31 -11.72
C ALA A 252 2.72 6.22 -10.73
N MET A 253 2.54 6.45 -9.43
CA MET A 253 2.73 5.42 -8.41
C MET A 253 1.67 4.32 -8.53
N HIS A 254 0.42 4.71 -8.74
CA HIS A 254 -0.70 3.79 -8.91
C HIS A 254 -0.48 2.86 -10.12
N GLU A 255 -0.15 3.41 -11.29
CA GLU A 255 0.08 2.64 -12.51
C GLU A 255 1.24 1.64 -12.37
N ARG A 256 2.32 2.03 -11.69
CA ARG A 256 3.45 1.12 -11.42
C ARG A 256 3.08 0.00 -10.47
N ALA A 257 2.24 0.27 -9.47
CA ALA A 257 1.69 -0.77 -8.60
C ALA A 257 0.83 -1.76 -9.38
N ILE A 258 -0.06 -1.30 -10.27
CA ILE A 258 -0.88 -2.19 -11.12
C ILE A 258 0.02 -3.05 -12.01
N TYR A 259 1.04 -2.47 -12.64
CA TYR A 259 2.03 -3.21 -13.43
C TYR A 259 2.76 -4.27 -12.60
N SER A 260 3.29 -3.90 -11.43
CA SER A 260 4.03 -4.83 -10.57
C SER A 260 3.15 -5.99 -10.09
N GLU A 261 1.93 -5.71 -9.64
CA GLU A 261 0.99 -6.75 -9.20
C GLU A 261 0.64 -7.69 -10.36
N ALA A 262 0.47 -7.18 -11.58
CA ALA A 262 0.28 -8.03 -12.75
C ALA A 262 1.48 -8.96 -12.99
N VAL A 263 2.71 -8.43 -12.96
CA VAL A 263 3.93 -9.23 -13.13
C VAL A 263 4.07 -10.28 -12.03
N MET A 264 3.91 -9.89 -10.76
CA MET A 264 4.04 -10.78 -9.61
C MET A 264 3.02 -11.92 -9.64
N ASN A 265 1.76 -11.62 -9.97
CA ASN A 265 0.71 -12.61 -10.03
C ASN A 265 0.85 -13.55 -11.23
N LEU A 266 1.34 -13.06 -12.37
CA LEU A 266 1.64 -13.91 -13.52
C LEU A 266 2.89 -14.78 -13.30
N ASP A 267 3.90 -14.26 -12.62
CA ASP A 267 5.12 -14.99 -12.24
C ASP A 267 4.82 -16.15 -11.28
N PHE A 268 3.74 -16.06 -10.49
CA PHE A 268 3.30 -17.16 -9.64
C PHE A 268 2.92 -18.43 -10.41
N PHE A 269 2.36 -18.29 -11.61
CA PHE A 269 2.12 -19.45 -12.48
C PHE A 269 3.43 -20.12 -12.91
N GLU A 270 4.51 -19.35 -13.03
CA GLU A 270 5.84 -19.87 -13.32
C GLU A 270 6.43 -20.56 -12.09
N MET A 271 6.22 -20.01 -10.88
CA MET A 271 6.69 -20.63 -9.63
C MET A 271 6.27 -22.11 -9.52
N PHE A 272 4.98 -22.41 -9.70
CA PHE A 272 4.49 -23.80 -9.67
C PHE A 272 4.89 -24.64 -10.89
N ALA A 273 5.19 -23.99 -12.01
CA ALA A 273 5.52 -24.68 -13.25
C ALA A 273 7.00 -25.11 -13.33
N ILE A 274 7.93 -24.32 -12.76
CA ILE A 274 9.36 -24.49 -13.01
C ILE A 274 10.28 -24.40 -11.78
N THR A 275 9.89 -23.76 -10.68
CA THR A 275 10.81 -23.49 -9.57
C THR A 275 11.12 -24.76 -8.77
N THR A 276 12.40 -24.99 -8.47
CA THR A 276 12.89 -26.13 -7.68
C THR A 276 13.42 -25.73 -6.30
N GLU A 277 13.64 -24.44 -6.07
CA GLU A 277 14.24 -23.89 -4.84
C GLU A 277 13.48 -22.65 -4.39
N THR A 278 12.32 -22.85 -3.81
CA THR A 278 11.48 -21.83 -3.18
C THR A 278 11.98 -21.43 -1.79
N GLY A 279 12.92 -22.20 -1.21
CA GLY A 279 13.38 -22.02 0.17
C GLY A 279 12.44 -22.67 1.20
N ASN A 280 11.52 -23.52 0.72
CA ASN A 280 10.62 -24.31 1.53
C ASN A 280 10.71 -25.77 1.06
N GLU A 281 11.22 -26.63 1.95
CA GLU A 281 11.51 -28.03 1.64
C GLU A 281 10.31 -28.80 1.10
N ASP A 282 9.08 -28.48 1.53
CA ASP A 282 7.87 -29.16 1.06
C ASP A 282 7.56 -28.80 -0.40
N PHE A 283 7.75 -27.53 -0.79
CA PHE A 283 7.56 -27.09 -2.18
C PHE A 283 8.69 -27.57 -3.08
N ASP A 284 9.92 -27.60 -2.56
CA ASP A 284 11.12 -27.97 -3.33
C ASP A 284 11.14 -29.47 -3.67
N ASN A 285 10.55 -30.29 -2.80
CA ASN A 285 10.37 -31.73 -3.02
C ASN A 285 9.05 -32.09 -3.74
N SER A 286 8.21 -31.11 -4.07
CA SER A 286 6.93 -31.34 -4.74
C SER A 286 7.10 -31.54 -6.25
N ALA A 287 6.25 -32.39 -6.84
CA ALA A 287 6.24 -32.58 -8.28
C ALA A 287 5.71 -31.31 -8.99
N ARG A 288 6.42 -30.89 -10.04
CA ARG A 288 6.12 -29.62 -10.75
C ARG A 288 4.84 -29.72 -11.55
N TRP A 289 4.04 -28.65 -11.57
CA TRP A 289 2.79 -28.62 -12.34
C TRP A 289 3.03 -28.94 -13.81
N ARG A 290 4.07 -28.35 -14.40
CA ARG A 290 4.38 -28.55 -15.83
C ARG A 290 4.57 -30.01 -16.21
N ASP A 291 5.06 -30.84 -15.28
CA ASP A 291 5.31 -32.26 -15.53
C ASP A 291 3.99 -33.07 -15.60
N PHE A 292 2.91 -32.56 -14.98
CA PHE A 292 1.58 -33.15 -15.03
C PHE A 292 0.73 -32.74 -16.24
N ARG A 293 1.21 -31.84 -17.11
CA ARG A 293 0.40 -31.27 -18.21
C ARG A 293 -0.18 -32.31 -19.17
N TYR A 294 0.48 -33.47 -19.32
CA TYR A 294 0.01 -34.58 -20.14
C TYR A 294 -0.75 -35.65 -19.35
N PHE A 295 -0.64 -35.66 -18.02
CA PHE A 295 -1.35 -36.61 -17.18
C PHE A 295 -2.74 -36.09 -16.79
N VAL A 296 -2.87 -34.77 -16.58
CA VAL A 296 -4.11 -34.11 -16.18
C VAL A 296 -4.33 -32.83 -17.01
N PRO A 297 -4.72 -32.94 -18.29
CA PRO A 297 -4.95 -31.78 -19.16
C PRO A 297 -6.00 -30.80 -18.63
N GLN A 298 -6.98 -31.30 -17.84
CA GLN A 298 -8.02 -30.45 -17.24
C GLN A 298 -7.42 -29.43 -16.26
N LEU A 299 -6.43 -29.86 -15.47
CA LEU A 299 -5.76 -28.98 -14.52
C LEU A 299 -4.94 -27.92 -15.27
N TRP A 300 -4.27 -28.29 -16.36
CA TRP A 300 -3.53 -27.34 -17.20
C TRP A 300 -4.45 -26.33 -17.89
N TRP A 301 -5.59 -26.78 -18.43
CA TRP A 301 -6.61 -25.90 -18.98
C TRP A 301 -7.12 -24.90 -17.94
N TYR A 302 -7.42 -25.37 -16.72
CA TYR A 302 -7.88 -24.54 -15.63
C TYR A 302 -6.82 -23.50 -15.21
N ALA A 303 -5.54 -23.88 -15.12
CA ALA A 303 -4.43 -22.94 -14.87
C ALA A 303 -4.37 -21.84 -15.93
N ALA A 304 -4.49 -22.22 -17.20
CA ALA A 304 -4.43 -21.27 -18.30
C ALA A 304 -5.63 -20.31 -18.27
N LEU A 305 -6.82 -20.81 -17.93
CA LEU A 305 -8.00 -19.96 -17.75
C LEU A 305 -7.81 -18.96 -16.61
N ASP A 306 -7.22 -19.40 -15.50
CA ASP A 306 -6.92 -18.57 -14.34
C ASP A 306 -5.87 -17.50 -14.68
N LYS A 307 -4.79 -17.87 -15.39
CA LYS A 307 -3.78 -16.94 -15.91
C LYS A 307 -4.39 -15.89 -16.84
N ALA A 308 -5.29 -16.30 -17.74
CA ALA A 308 -6.00 -15.39 -18.62
C ALA A 308 -6.90 -14.43 -17.85
N ASN A 309 -7.57 -14.91 -16.79
CA ASN A 309 -8.42 -14.09 -15.94
C ASN A 309 -7.61 -13.03 -15.19
N VAL A 310 -6.50 -13.42 -14.55
CA VAL A 310 -5.57 -12.48 -13.89
C VAL A 310 -5.15 -11.38 -14.86
N ALA A 311 -4.67 -11.74 -16.05
CA ALA A 311 -4.23 -10.75 -17.04
C ALA A 311 -5.36 -9.78 -17.45
N ARG A 312 -6.60 -10.27 -17.64
CA ARG A 312 -7.74 -9.42 -17.99
C ARG A 312 -8.15 -8.50 -16.84
N THR A 313 -8.08 -8.95 -15.60
CA THR A 313 -8.44 -8.13 -14.43
C THR A 313 -7.49 -6.94 -14.24
N PHE A 314 -6.23 -7.07 -14.64
CA PHE A 314 -5.27 -5.96 -14.61
C PHE A 314 -5.39 -4.99 -15.81
N MET A 315 -6.37 -5.17 -16.70
CA MET A 315 -6.73 -4.21 -17.75
C MET A 315 -7.60 -3.07 -17.21
N VAL A 316 -7.15 -2.44 -16.13
CA VAL A 316 -7.82 -1.32 -15.45
C VAL A 316 -6.85 -0.16 -15.32
N SER A 317 -7.36 1.08 -15.36
CA SER A 317 -6.54 2.28 -15.09
C SER A 317 -6.30 2.49 -13.59
N ASP A 318 -7.19 1.97 -12.75
CA ASP A 318 -7.22 2.23 -11.32
C ASP A 318 -7.63 0.97 -10.56
N PHE A 319 -7.01 0.70 -9.40
CA PHE A 319 -7.40 -0.45 -8.57
C PHE A 319 -8.89 -0.40 -8.18
N SER A 320 -9.51 0.77 -8.06
CA SER A 320 -10.94 0.91 -7.73
C SER A 320 -11.88 0.39 -8.82
N GLU A 321 -11.40 0.24 -10.06
CA GLU A 321 -12.13 -0.37 -11.18
C GLU A 321 -12.05 -1.91 -11.16
N MET A 322 -11.24 -2.49 -10.27
CA MET A 322 -11.15 -3.95 -10.17
C MET A 322 -12.49 -4.54 -9.68
N PRO A 323 -12.90 -5.69 -10.25
CA PRO A 323 -14.10 -6.37 -9.81
C PRO A 323 -13.95 -6.83 -8.35
N ASP A 324 -15.05 -6.79 -7.61
CA ASP A 324 -15.08 -7.39 -6.29
C ASP A 324 -14.88 -8.90 -6.39
N ARG A 325 -14.26 -9.49 -5.36
CA ARG A 325 -13.95 -10.94 -5.35
C ARG A 325 -15.21 -11.80 -5.50
N SER A 326 -16.38 -11.33 -5.05
CA SER A 326 -17.68 -11.97 -5.23
C SER A 326 -18.11 -12.07 -6.69
N ASP A 327 -17.63 -11.17 -7.54
CA ASP A 327 -18.14 -10.94 -8.89
C ASP A 327 -17.34 -11.69 -9.95
N ILE A 328 -16.25 -12.36 -9.57
CA ILE A 328 -15.35 -13.10 -10.48
C ILE A 328 -16.08 -14.28 -11.16
N GLY A 329 -17.28 -14.68 -10.70
CA GLY A 329 -18.26 -15.50 -11.44
C GLY A 329 -17.81 -16.92 -11.81
N ARG A 330 -16.55 -17.26 -11.53
CA ARG A 330 -15.92 -18.55 -11.81
C ARG A 330 -15.10 -18.95 -10.59
N PRO A 331 -15.13 -20.22 -10.17
CA PRO A 331 -14.35 -20.69 -9.04
C PRO A 331 -12.89 -20.86 -9.50
N LEU A 332 -12.16 -19.76 -9.72
CA LEU A 332 -10.75 -19.72 -10.13
C LEU A 332 -9.86 -19.53 -8.89
N LEU A 333 -9.06 -20.53 -8.56
CA LEU A 333 -8.32 -20.59 -7.29
C LEU A 333 -7.32 -19.45 -7.14
N LEU A 334 -6.46 -19.24 -8.13
CA LEU A 334 -5.36 -18.29 -8.05
C LEU A 334 -5.85 -16.86 -8.20
N SER A 335 -6.77 -16.59 -9.13
CA SER A 335 -7.41 -15.27 -9.25
C SER A 335 -8.08 -14.84 -7.93
N ASN A 336 -8.81 -15.75 -7.28
CA ASN A 336 -9.48 -15.43 -6.00
C ASN A 336 -8.51 -15.19 -4.85
N MET A 337 -7.34 -15.84 -4.87
CA MET A 337 -6.31 -15.68 -3.85
C MET A 337 -5.48 -14.40 -4.04
N LEU A 338 -5.07 -14.14 -5.28
CA LEU A 338 -4.00 -13.20 -5.61
C LEU A 338 -4.47 -11.80 -5.97
N LEU A 339 -5.71 -11.64 -6.48
CA LEU A 339 -6.15 -10.34 -6.95
C LEU A 339 -6.25 -9.33 -5.79
N PRO A 340 -5.68 -8.13 -5.94
CA PRO A 340 -5.85 -7.04 -4.99
C PRO A 340 -7.33 -6.68 -4.81
N SER A 341 -7.68 -6.14 -3.65
CA SER A 341 -9.01 -5.55 -3.42
C SER A 341 -9.09 -4.17 -4.07
N ASN A 342 -10.26 -3.83 -4.62
CA ASN A 342 -10.56 -2.48 -5.12
C ASN A 342 -10.41 -1.37 -4.06
N ALA A 343 -10.44 -1.73 -2.77
CA ALA A 343 -10.17 -0.84 -1.65
C ALA A 343 -8.75 -0.24 -1.72
N ALA A 344 -7.81 -0.87 -2.45
CA ALA A 344 -6.49 -0.30 -2.70
C ALA A 344 -6.58 1.02 -3.49
N GLY A 345 -7.46 1.11 -4.50
CA GLY A 345 -7.66 2.32 -5.30
C GLY A 345 -8.28 3.46 -4.50
N LYS A 346 -9.31 3.13 -3.69
CA LYS A 346 -9.95 4.09 -2.76
C LYS A 346 -8.93 4.78 -1.84
N LYS A 347 -7.89 4.07 -1.41
CA LYS A 347 -6.82 4.67 -0.59
C LYS A 347 -5.98 5.70 -1.34
N PHE A 348 -5.73 5.52 -2.64
CA PHE A 348 -5.02 6.52 -3.46
C PHE A 348 -5.87 7.77 -3.69
N HIS A 349 -7.17 7.60 -3.97
CA HIS A 349 -8.12 8.72 -4.02
C HIS A 349 -8.13 9.49 -2.70
N GLY A 350 -8.11 8.78 -1.57
CA GLY A 350 -8.02 9.43 -0.26
C GLY A 350 -6.77 10.28 -0.07
N LEU A 351 -5.60 9.81 -0.51
CA LEU A 351 -4.38 10.62 -0.47
C LEU A 351 -4.51 11.88 -1.35
N THR A 352 -5.04 11.76 -2.56
CA THR A 352 -5.30 12.89 -3.46
C THR A 352 -6.25 13.91 -2.81
N ALA A 353 -7.34 13.43 -2.21
CA ALA A 353 -8.29 14.28 -1.48
C ALA A 353 -7.60 15.05 -0.35
N ARG A 354 -6.77 14.37 0.47
CA ARG A 354 -6.06 14.99 1.58
C ARG A 354 -5.01 16.01 1.11
N LEU A 355 -4.27 15.71 0.03
CA LEU A 355 -3.32 16.64 -0.59
C LEU A 355 -4.02 17.92 -1.09
N ARG A 356 -5.18 17.78 -1.74
CA ARG A 356 -5.99 18.91 -2.22
C ARG A 356 -6.58 19.71 -1.07
N ALA A 357 -7.09 19.03 -0.03
CA ALA A 357 -7.60 19.68 1.17
C ALA A 357 -6.52 20.53 1.87
N MET A 358 -5.28 20.02 1.94
CA MET A 358 -4.14 20.77 2.47
C MET A 358 -3.82 22.03 1.66
N GLN A 359 -3.86 21.96 0.33
CA GLN A 359 -3.66 23.11 -0.55
C GLN A 359 -4.73 24.19 -0.32
N ALA A 360 -5.99 23.77 -0.14
CA ALA A 360 -7.09 24.68 0.17
C ALA A 360 -6.94 25.32 1.56
N LEU A 361 -6.48 24.57 2.57
CA LEU A 361 -6.17 25.15 3.89
C LEU A 361 -5.06 26.21 3.83
N ILE A 362 -3.98 25.94 3.09
CA ILE A 362 -2.92 26.95 2.88
C ILE A 362 -3.49 28.20 2.22
N THR A 363 -4.40 28.04 1.26
CA THR A 363 -5.07 29.18 0.60
C THR A 363 -5.92 29.98 1.59
N ALA A 364 -6.64 29.31 2.48
CA ALA A 364 -7.41 29.97 3.55
C ALA A 364 -6.50 30.72 4.53
N GLU A 365 -5.36 30.15 4.92
CA GLU A 365 -4.36 30.82 5.78
C GLU A 365 -3.74 32.04 5.08
N GLN A 366 -3.41 31.93 3.79
CA GLN A 366 -2.95 33.08 2.99
C GLN A 366 -4.00 34.18 2.90
N HIS A 367 -5.28 33.83 2.75
CA HIS A 367 -6.38 34.79 2.76
C HIS A 367 -6.42 35.55 4.08
N ARG A 368 -6.37 34.82 5.21
CA ARG A 368 -6.35 35.40 6.55
C ARG A 368 -5.20 36.38 6.74
N ARG A 369 -3.99 36.03 6.30
CA ARG A 369 -2.84 36.92 6.40
C ARG A 369 -3.00 38.22 5.61
N ARG A 370 -3.70 38.18 4.47
CA ARG A 370 -3.93 39.36 3.61
C ARG A 370 -5.09 40.24 4.08
N HIS A 371 -6.15 39.64 4.62
CA HIS A 371 -7.41 40.36 4.92
C HIS A 371 -7.71 40.50 6.41
N GLY A 372 -6.93 39.86 7.29
CA GLY A 372 -7.11 39.87 8.74
C GLY A 372 -7.99 38.74 9.27
N ASP A 373 -8.98 38.29 8.49
CA ASP A 373 -9.96 37.28 8.90
C ASP A 373 -9.97 36.03 8.00
N TRP A 374 -10.42 34.92 8.56
CA TRP A 374 -10.64 33.68 7.81
C TRP A 374 -11.77 33.85 6.79
N PRO A 375 -11.66 33.27 5.58
CA PRO A 375 -12.72 33.38 4.60
C PRO A 375 -13.96 32.60 5.07
N GLU A 376 -15.15 33.20 5.04
CA GLU A 376 -16.40 32.47 5.33
C GLU A 376 -16.67 31.38 4.28
N LYS A 377 -16.24 31.62 3.04
CA LYS A 377 -16.30 30.69 1.92
C LYS A 377 -15.02 30.75 1.12
N LEU A 378 -14.53 29.61 0.68
CA LEU A 378 -13.39 29.52 -0.23
C LEU A 378 -13.89 29.23 -1.64
N GLU A 379 -13.69 30.16 -2.57
CA GLU A 379 -14.01 29.96 -3.99
C GLU A 379 -12.98 29.06 -4.67
N ASN A 380 -13.39 28.37 -5.73
CA ASN A 380 -12.52 27.52 -6.56
C ASN A 380 -11.80 26.41 -5.78
N LEU A 381 -12.51 25.77 -4.87
CA LEU A 381 -12.02 24.56 -4.19
C LEU A 381 -11.67 23.47 -5.22
N PRO A 382 -10.57 22.73 -5.02
CA PRO A 382 -10.22 21.60 -5.89
C PRO A 382 -11.34 20.57 -5.95
N GLU A 383 -11.40 19.80 -7.04
CA GLU A 383 -12.34 18.70 -7.19
C GLU A 383 -12.04 17.57 -6.18
N ASP A 384 -13.11 16.96 -5.66
CA ASP A 384 -13.09 15.75 -4.86
C ASP A 384 -12.88 14.54 -5.80
N PRO A 385 -11.86 13.69 -5.55
CA PRO A 385 -11.59 12.52 -6.39
C PRO A 385 -12.67 11.42 -6.34
N PHE A 386 -13.60 11.44 -5.38
CA PHE A 386 -14.67 10.44 -5.26
C PHE A 386 -15.98 10.87 -5.94
N THR A 387 -16.26 12.16 -6.01
CA THR A 387 -17.52 12.70 -6.55
C THR A 387 -17.35 13.54 -7.81
N GLY A 388 -16.17 14.13 -8.03
CA GLY A 388 -15.92 15.13 -9.08
C GLY A 388 -16.51 16.52 -8.77
N GLU A 389 -17.18 16.69 -7.63
CA GLU A 389 -17.65 17.99 -7.15
C GLU A 389 -16.51 18.73 -6.41
N PRO A 390 -16.58 20.06 -6.22
CA PRO A 390 -15.62 20.76 -5.37
C PRO A 390 -15.59 20.18 -3.94
N LEU A 391 -14.41 20.13 -3.32
CA LEU A 391 -14.26 19.81 -1.90
C LEU A 391 -15.14 20.71 -1.03
N ARG A 392 -15.46 20.24 0.17
CA ARG A 392 -16.24 20.98 1.15
C ARG A 392 -15.32 21.85 2.03
N TYR A 393 -15.83 22.99 2.49
CA TYR A 393 -15.10 23.95 3.33
C TYR A 393 -15.98 24.43 4.48
N HIS A 394 -15.40 24.54 5.68
CA HIS A 394 -16.07 25.12 6.85
C HIS A 394 -15.07 25.88 7.73
N CYS A 395 -15.51 27.03 8.25
CA CYS A 395 -14.79 27.82 9.24
C CYS A 395 -15.73 28.09 10.42
N GLY A 396 -15.35 27.62 11.61
CA GLY A 396 -16.15 27.77 12.82
C GLY A 396 -16.10 26.53 13.69
N ASP A 397 -17.19 26.22 14.36
CA ASP A 397 -17.28 25.05 15.24
C ASP A 397 -17.26 23.76 14.42
N CYS A 398 -16.25 22.94 14.66
CA CYS A 398 -16.01 21.65 14.01
C CYS A 398 -15.97 20.57 15.09
N VAL A 399 -16.59 19.42 14.82
CA VAL A 399 -16.48 18.25 15.70
C VAL A 399 -15.28 17.41 15.27
N LEU A 400 -14.42 17.07 16.23
CA LEU A 400 -13.29 16.20 16.00
C LEU A 400 -13.18 15.13 17.06
N ARG A 401 -12.64 13.99 16.63
CA ARG A 401 -12.06 13.00 17.51
C ARG A 401 -10.71 13.51 18.00
N VAL A 402 -10.62 13.80 19.28
CA VAL A 402 -9.39 14.07 20.02
C VAL A 402 -8.97 12.77 20.69
N ASN A 403 -7.72 12.37 20.48
CA ASN A 403 -7.14 11.26 21.21
C ASN A 403 -6.43 11.83 22.45
N VAL A 404 -6.75 11.35 23.64
CA VAL A 404 -6.16 11.81 24.90
C VAL A 404 -5.37 10.66 25.49
N ALA A 405 -4.11 10.91 25.85
CA ALA A 405 -3.31 9.90 26.54
C ALA A 405 -3.78 9.77 28.00
N THR A 406 -4.13 8.55 28.39
CA THR A 406 -4.58 8.21 29.74
C THR A 406 -3.67 7.12 30.31
N TRP A 407 -3.21 7.28 31.54
CA TRP A 407 -2.42 6.24 32.21
C TRP A 407 -3.35 5.15 32.74
N ASP A 408 -3.09 3.90 32.39
CA ASP A 408 -3.76 2.75 32.97
C ASP A 408 -2.88 2.15 34.09
N GLU A 409 -3.35 2.23 35.33
CA GLU A 409 -2.63 1.73 36.50
C GLU A 409 -2.51 0.19 36.50
N GLU A 410 -3.51 -0.53 35.98
CA GLU A 410 -3.55 -2.00 36.04
C GLU A 410 -2.53 -2.62 35.09
N SER A 411 -2.46 -2.09 33.87
CA SER A 411 -1.51 -2.53 32.85
C SER A 411 -0.18 -1.78 32.88
N SER A 412 -0.06 -0.74 33.72
CA SER A 412 1.12 0.14 33.81
C SER A 412 1.58 0.66 32.44
N CYS A 413 0.61 1.02 31.58
CA CYS A 413 0.88 1.55 30.25
C CYS A 413 -0.01 2.75 29.94
N TRP A 414 0.43 3.56 28.98
CA TRP A 414 -0.44 4.58 28.40
C TRP A 414 -1.47 3.92 27.49
N SER A 415 -2.70 4.36 27.61
CA SER A 415 -3.82 4.08 26.73
C SER A 415 -4.24 5.37 26.01
N VAL A 416 -5.05 5.23 24.96
CA VAL A 416 -5.63 6.36 24.24
C VAL A 416 -7.13 6.31 24.39
N ASP A 417 -7.69 7.32 25.04
CA ASP A 417 -9.12 7.57 25.05
C ASP A 417 -9.50 8.48 23.89
N ALA A 418 -10.50 8.06 23.11
CA ALA A 418 -10.97 8.81 21.95
C ALA A 418 -12.22 9.60 22.32
N GLN A 419 -12.08 10.91 22.41
CA GLN A 419 -13.15 11.82 22.80
C GLN A 419 -13.64 12.62 21.60
N GLN A 420 -14.95 12.86 21.50
CA GLN A 420 -15.47 13.86 20.56
C GLN A 420 -15.49 15.23 21.24
N ARG A 421 -14.89 16.23 20.59
CA ARG A 421 -14.89 17.61 21.07
C ARG A 421 -15.25 18.54 19.93
N THR A 422 -15.99 19.59 20.27
CA THR A 422 -16.23 20.72 19.37
C THR A 422 -15.11 21.74 19.59
N VAL A 423 -14.40 22.11 18.52
CA VAL A 423 -13.40 23.19 18.56
C VAL A 423 -13.64 24.15 17.41
N SER A 424 -13.20 25.39 17.61
CA SER A 424 -13.16 26.37 16.54
C SER A 424 -11.97 26.05 15.60
N ALA A 425 -12.27 25.72 14.34
CA ALA A 425 -11.30 25.29 13.34
C ALA A 425 -11.72 25.72 11.93
N VAL A 426 -10.77 25.62 11.01
CA VAL A 426 -11.00 25.63 9.56
C VAL A 426 -10.74 24.23 9.05
N GLN A 427 -11.68 23.66 8.33
CA GLN A 427 -11.54 22.33 7.74
C GLN A 427 -11.93 22.33 6.26
N VAL A 428 -11.23 21.48 5.51
CA VAL A 428 -11.55 21.14 4.13
C VAL A 428 -11.63 19.63 4.05
N TRP A 429 -12.69 19.09 3.43
CA TRP A 429 -12.86 17.64 3.35
C TRP A 429 -13.47 17.17 2.04
N SER A 430 -13.20 15.90 1.76
CA SER A 430 -13.88 15.06 0.79
C SER A 430 -14.89 14.18 1.52
N VAL A 431 -16.00 13.87 0.85
CA VAL A 431 -17.08 12.99 1.36
C VAL A 431 -16.73 11.50 1.27
N GLY A 432 -15.46 11.18 1.03
CA GLY A 432 -14.95 9.83 1.07
C GLY A 432 -15.58 8.88 0.04
N SER A 433 -15.48 7.58 0.33
CA SER A 433 -15.75 6.54 -0.65
C SER A 433 -17.20 6.07 -0.65
N ASP A 434 -17.93 6.29 0.45
CA ASP A 434 -19.37 6.05 0.53
C ASP A 434 -20.21 7.20 -0.06
N LYS A 435 -19.57 8.37 -0.27
CA LYS A 435 -20.15 9.58 -0.87
C LYS A 435 -21.22 10.22 0.01
N LEU A 436 -21.22 9.94 1.30
CA LEU A 436 -22.08 10.54 2.29
C LEU A 436 -21.31 11.67 2.97
N ASP A 437 -21.95 12.84 3.13
CA ASP A 437 -21.30 13.97 3.78
C ASP A 437 -21.47 13.86 5.31
N ASP A 438 -20.40 13.46 5.98
CA ASP A 438 -20.34 13.37 7.44
C ASP A 438 -19.84 14.66 8.09
N ASN A 439 -19.88 15.79 7.38
CA ASN A 439 -19.41 17.10 7.85
C ASN A 439 -17.93 17.12 8.27
N GLY A 440 -17.12 16.33 7.58
CA GLY A 440 -15.69 16.14 7.84
C GLY A 440 -15.41 15.20 9.00
N LEU A 441 -16.36 14.41 9.48
CA LEU A 441 -16.14 13.53 10.65
C LEU A 441 -15.38 12.25 10.28
N GLN A 442 -14.33 11.95 11.05
CA GLN A 442 -13.72 10.62 11.10
C GLN A 442 -13.99 9.99 12.47
N ALA A 443 -15.10 9.24 12.57
CA ALA A 443 -15.58 8.67 13.83
C ALA A 443 -15.61 7.13 13.80
N PRO A 444 -15.66 6.47 14.97
CA PRO A 444 -16.10 5.07 15.06
C PRO A 444 -17.50 4.91 14.44
N THR A 445 -17.90 3.66 14.23
CA THR A 445 -19.25 3.33 13.79
C THR A 445 -20.28 4.02 14.69
N GLN A 446 -21.13 4.83 14.08
CA GLN A 446 -22.24 5.55 14.68
C GLN A 446 -23.30 4.55 15.18
N PRO A 447 -24.21 4.96 16.07
CA PRO A 447 -25.25 4.08 16.62
C PRO A 447 -26.16 3.43 15.57
N ASP A 448 -26.26 4.01 14.38
CA ASP A 448 -27.01 3.52 13.24
C ASP A 448 -26.24 2.49 12.38
N GLY A 449 -24.99 2.16 12.75
CA GLY A 449 -24.13 1.24 12.01
C GLY A 449 -23.33 1.91 10.88
N HIS A 450 -23.53 3.21 10.62
CA HIS A 450 -22.75 3.98 9.66
C HIS A 450 -21.34 4.24 10.19
N ARG A 451 -20.31 4.17 9.35
CA ARG A 451 -18.94 4.49 9.76
C ARG A 451 -18.44 5.63 8.89
N PRO A 452 -18.34 6.85 9.43
CA PRO A 452 -17.89 7.99 8.67
C PRO A 452 -16.52 7.78 8.01
N ASP A 453 -16.44 8.07 6.72
CA ASP A 453 -15.24 7.85 5.90
C ASP A 453 -14.69 9.13 5.23
N ASP A 454 -15.23 10.29 5.59
CA ASP A 454 -14.74 11.62 5.17
C ASP A 454 -13.23 11.77 5.34
N ILE A 455 -12.60 12.44 4.37
CA ILE A 455 -11.15 12.65 4.34
C ILE A 455 -10.87 14.13 4.40
N ARG A 456 -10.22 14.56 5.49
CA ARG A 456 -10.05 15.98 5.79
C ARG A 456 -8.60 16.40 5.97
N ALA A 457 -8.41 17.71 5.83
CA ALA A 457 -7.34 18.45 6.48
C ALA A 457 -8.00 19.48 7.41
N ILE A 458 -7.39 19.73 8.58
CA ILE A 458 -7.95 20.65 9.59
C ILE A 458 -6.88 21.55 10.20
N LEU A 459 -7.28 22.77 10.55
CA LEU A 459 -6.48 23.74 11.29
C LEU A 459 -7.29 24.33 12.44
N ARG A 460 -6.85 24.10 13.68
CA ARG A 460 -7.49 24.66 14.89
C ARG A 460 -7.18 26.15 15.04
N LEU A 461 -8.22 26.98 15.25
CA LEU A 461 -8.08 28.44 15.39
C LEU A 461 -7.53 28.85 16.76
N LYS A 462 -7.86 28.06 17.78
CA LYS A 462 -7.30 28.17 19.13
C LYS A 462 -6.62 26.85 19.45
N PRO A 463 -5.37 26.64 19.01
CA PRO A 463 -4.62 25.47 19.45
C PRO A 463 -4.58 25.50 20.97
N GLN A 464 -5.03 24.43 21.63
CA GLN A 464 -4.69 24.23 23.04
C GLN A 464 -3.16 24.25 23.12
N LYS A 465 -2.59 24.94 24.13
CA LYS A 465 -1.13 25.02 24.30
C LYS A 465 -0.55 23.60 24.14
N LEU A 466 0.31 23.44 23.12
CA LEU A 466 0.94 22.17 22.78
C LEU A 466 1.82 21.65 23.91
#